data_AF-A0A953GIB8-F1
#
_entry.id   AF-A0A953GIB8-F1
#
_cell.length_a   1.000
_cell.length_b   1.000
_cell.length_c   1.000
_cell.angle_alpha   90.00
_cell.angle_beta   90.00
_cell.angle_gamma   90.00
#
_symmetry.space_group_name_H-M   'P 1'
#
loop_
_entity.id
_entity.type
_entity.pdbx_description
1 polymer ?
#
loop_
_entity_poly.entity_id
_entity_poly.type
_entity_poly.pdbx_seq_one_letter_code
_entity_poly.pdbx_strand_id
1 'polypeptide(L)'
;MRFGQRPLTLLAVGGALLAIAAGLGVAISTASSRVPAVPVVPGAVTYYPTPTSLATATVPATATSAPTAAPTATPAPTPVVYVVQDGDTPWDIALKYRMSVDDLMAANPGVNPALLRSGARLVIPIAGAAPAVQVSRPITLDAMVSNLVNVDGVNLALRKGPGTSQDLIARLPAFTPLKILGRTEDSAWLKVSNTQGLEGWVFTLYLDILPNLSMASLDILSRDVVRPPIQLAVSTPSTATGSGTPAPTRIVSGGPASYPYISGIGARSRAIFAAGQKLGNRPGSVALVGDSNTDNPAFFKPFAWGTYDLAGFAYLQPTIDFFKGSFLHDSPAAVGGFNTTKVLDPANARAGCLPGESPLRCEYRQTKPSVALILIGTGDQHTWQGYEGRLRQILNETIDLGIIPVLITKADDLETKDNTAPLGYINGIIIRLAGEYGTPLLNLRAVVDTLPNKGCIADGFHYNKPADGQAANFSAAYLQYGYNQRNLTALQVLDLLRRQVIAP
;
A
#
# COMPACT_ATOMS: atom_id res chain seq x y z
N MET A 1 37.26 -81.47 -23.16
CA MET A 1 38.37 -80.51 -23.09
C MET A 1 37.96 -79.36 -22.17
N ARG A 2 38.75 -79.13 -21.10
CA ARG A 2 38.93 -77.96 -20.19
C ARG A 2 37.75 -76.97 -20.00
N PHE A 3 37.14 -76.91 -18.80
CA PHE A 3 37.48 -76.06 -17.62
C PHE A 3 37.47 -74.55 -17.90
N GLY A 4 36.83 -73.67 -17.11
CA GLY A 4 36.23 -73.84 -15.80
C GLY A 4 35.58 -72.56 -15.26
N GLN A 5 34.69 -72.77 -14.28
CA GLN A 5 34.02 -71.77 -13.45
C GLN A 5 34.96 -71.23 -12.36
N ARG A 6 34.63 -70.05 -11.80
CA ARG A 6 34.97 -69.68 -10.41
C ARG A 6 33.81 -68.95 -9.73
N PRO A 7 33.46 -69.31 -8.48
CA PRO A 7 32.48 -68.61 -7.66
C PRO A 7 33.07 -67.97 -6.38
N LEU A 8 32.19 -67.19 -5.71
CA LEU A 8 31.95 -66.97 -4.27
C LEU A 8 33.03 -66.38 -3.31
N THR A 9 32.71 -65.18 -2.79
CA THR A 9 32.54 -64.73 -1.38
C THR A 9 33.47 -65.15 -0.23
N LEU A 10 33.78 -64.19 0.68
CA LEU A 10 33.31 -64.04 2.10
C LEU A 10 34.39 -63.50 3.09
N LEU A 11 33.99 -62.60 4.02
CA LEU A 11 34.57 -62.17 5.33
C LEU A 11 36.03 -61.63 5.41
N ALA A 12 36.52 -60.87 6.40
CA ALA A 12 36.06 -59.96 7.46
C ALA A 12 37.31 -59.53 8.29
N VAL A 13 37.16 -58.48 9.13
CA VAL A 13 38.04 -58.10 10.29
C VAL A 13 39.40 -57.49 9.88
N GLY A 14 39.87 -56.31 10.30
CA GLY A 14 39.86 -55.63 11.61
C GLY A 14 41.29 -55.69 12.20
N GLY A 15 41.96 -54.55 12.39
CA GLY A 15 43.29 -54.52 13.04
C GLY A 15 44.09 -53.23 12.77
N ALA A 16 44.72 -52.70 13.82
CA ALA A 16 45.20 -51.33 13.94
C ALA A 16 46.74 -51.20 13.92
N LEU A 17 47.19 -49.93 13.82
CA LEU A 17 48.40 -49.31 14.40
C LEU A 17 49.78 -49.38 13.70
N LEU A 18 50.31 -48.14 13.54
CA LEU A 18 51.69 -47.64 13.74
C LEU A 18 52.69 -47.51 12.56
N ALA A 19 53.02 -46.24 12.27
CA ALA A 19 54.27 -45.56 11.87
C ALA A 19 55.43 -46.38 11.23
N ILE A 20 56.16 -45.88 10.21
CA ILE A 20 57.18 -44.80 10.28
C ILE A 20 57.49 -44.25 8.86
N ALA A 21 57.91 -42.98 8.85
CA ALA A 21 58.28 -42.10 7.74
C ALA A 21 59.43 -42.55 6.82
N ALA A 22 59.44 -42.03 5.58
CA ALA A 22 60.57 -41.30 4.98
C ALA A 22 60.21 -40.63 3.62
N GLY A 23 60.38 -39.31 3.59
CA GLY A 23 60.84 -38.44 2.48
C GLY A 23 60.40 -38.67 1.02
N LEU A 24 59.78 -37.64 0.43
CA LEU A 24 60.36 -36.86 -0.68
C LEU A 24 59.59 -35.54 -0.82
N GLY A 25 60.33 -34.43 -0.85
CA GLY A 25 59.78 -33.07 -0.83
C GLY A 25 59.37 -32.53 -2.20
N VAL A 26 58.46 -31.56 -2.20
CA VAL A 26 58.30 -30.54 -3.24
C VAL A 26 57.90 -29.22 -2.54
N ALA A 27 58.50 -28.13 -3.04
CA ALA A 27 58.56 -26.80 -2.47
C ALA A 27 57.20 -26.06 -2.36
N ILE A 28 57.03 -25.30 -1.28
CA ILE A 28 55.95 -24.33 -1.09
C ILE A 28 56.53 -22.93 -1.35
N SER A 29 55.98 -22.24 -2.35
CA SER A 29 56.23 -20.84 -2.66
C SER A 29 55.45 -19.95 -1.69
N THR A 30 56.14 -19.07 -0.97
CA THR A 30 55.56 -18.04 -0.10
C THR A 30 55.51 -16.70 -0.83
N ALA A 31 54.33 -16.33 -1.34
CA ALA A 31 54.08 -14.98 -1.84
C ALA A 31 53.43 -14.12 -0.74
N SER A 32 54.26 -13.30 -0.11
CA SER A 32 53.85 -12.23 0.80
C SER A 32 53.32 -11.05 -0.02
N SER A 33 52.05 -10.69 0.14
CA SER A 33 51.53 -9.40 -0.31
C SER A 33 51.05 -8.61 0.91
N ARG A 34 51.78 -7.53 1.18
CA ARG A 34 51.53 -6.57 2.25
C ARG A 34 50.33 -5.71 1.85
N VAL A 35 49.33 -5.63 2.73
CA VAL A 35 48.27 -4.62 2.67
C VAL A 35 48.87 -3.29 3.16
N PRO A 36 48.77 -2.17 2.43
CA PRO A 36 49.17 -0.87 2.97
C PRO A 36 48.16 -0.39 4.02
N ALA A 37 48.68 -0.02 5.19
CA ALA A 37 47.91 0.57 6.28
C ALA A 37 47.45 1.99 5.93
N VAL A 38 46.19 2.31 6.25
CA VAL A 38 45.64 3.66 6.21
C VAL A 38 46.26 4.49 7.34
N PRO A 39 46.80 5.70 7.09
CA PRO A 39 47.34 6.54 8.15
C PRO A 39 46.20 7.16 8.97
N VAL A 40 46.22 6.88 10.28
CA VAL A 40 45.44 7.58 11.31
C VAL A 40 46.05 8.97 11.49
N VAL A 41 45.27 10.03 11.23
CA VAL A 41 45.64 11.41 11.57
C VAL A 41 45.07 11.74 12.95
N PRO A 42 45.89 12.06 13.96
CA PRO A 42 45.41 12.52 15.26
C PRO A 42 45.20 14.05 15.27
N GLY A 43 44.04 14.47 15.79
CA GLY A 43 43.85 15.64 16.64
C GLY A 43 44.30 17.02 16.15
N ALA A 44 43.33 17.88 15.80
CA ALA A 44 43.47 19.32 15.93
C ALA A 44 42.21 19.87 16.64
N VAL A 45 42.37 20.11 17.94
CA VAL A 45 41.43 20.86 18.78
C VAL A 45 41.54 22.33 18.38
N THR A 46 40.48 22.92 17.84
CA THR A 46 40.41 24.36 17.61
C THR A 46 39.74 25.03 18.81
N TYR A 47 40.58 25.68 19.61
CA TYR A 47 40.17 26.66 20.61
C TYR A 47 39.62 27.90 19.89
N TYR A 48 38.35 28.22 20.11
CA TYR A 48 37.84 29.57 19.87
C TYR A 48 38.03 30.39 21.16
N PRO A 49 38.77 31.50 21.12
CA PRO A 49 38.89 32.38 22.27
C PRO A 49 37.58 33.13 22.50
N THR A 50 37.16 33.14 23.76
CA THR A 50 36.18 34.04 24.34
C THR A 50 36.58 35.50 24.13
N PRO A 51 35.69 36.38 23.65
CA PRO A 51 35.76 37.79 23.96
C PRO A 51 34.73 38.13 25.06
N THR A 52 35.31 38.38 26.24
CA THR A 52 35.00 39.41 27.23
C THR A 52 33.71 40.23 27.04
N SER A 53 32.87 40.15 28.08
CA SER A 53 31.83 41.08 28.52
C SER A 53 32.13 42.56 28.23
N LEU A 54 31.16 43.27 27.62
CA LEU A 54 31.01 44.72 27.71
C LEU A 54 29.56 45.12 28.05
N ALA A 55 29.44 45.65 29.26
CA ALA A 55 28.56 46.70 29.78
C ALA A 55 27.16 46.97 29.16
N THR A 56 26.19 46.92 30.07
CA THR A 56 24.81 47.40 29.99
C THR A 56 24.69 48.93 29.89
N ALA A 57 23.56 49.34 29.29
CA ALA A 57 22.77 50.57 29.49
C ALA A 57 23.06 51.78 28.58
N THR A 58 22.09 52.11 27.71
CA THR A 58 21.26 53.33 27.85
C THR A 58 20.08 53.33 26.87
N VAL A 59 18.87 53.60 27.37
CA VAL A 59 17.65 53.98 26.64
C VAL A 59 17.30 55.39 27.10
N PRO A 60 17.06 56.38 26.21
CA PRO A 60 15.70 56.95 25.98
C PRO A 60 15.54 57.51 24.53
N ALA A 61 14.40 57.93 23.95
CA ALA A 61 13.02 58.17 24.37
C ALA A 61 12.10 58.08 23.12
N THR A 62 10.91 57.51 23.34
CA THR A 62 9.57 57.95 22.90
C THR A 62 9.40 58.65 21.54
N ALA A 63 8.81 57.94 20.57
CA ALA A 63 7.97 58.52 19.51
C ALA A 63 6.52 58.08 19.74
N THR A 64 5.64 59.06 19.90
CA THR A 64 4.21 58.96 20.18
C THR A 64 3.46 58.28 19.02
N SER A 65 2.83 57.14 19.26
CA SER A 65 1.89 56.49 18.34
C SER A 65 0.46 56.98 18.56
N ALA A 66 -0.25 57.26 17.47
CA ALA A 66 -1.69 57.53 17.43
C ALA A 66 -2.51 56.26 17.75
N PRO A 67 -3.76 56.37 18.26
CA PRO A 67 -4.53 55.22 18.71
C PRO A 67 -5.12 54.44 17.54
N THR A 68 -4.64 53.23 17.30
CA THR A 68 -5.29 52.24 16.44
C THR A 68 -6.08 51.27 17.32
N ALA A 69 -7.33 50.98 16.93
CA ALA A 69 -8.33 50.25 17.70
C ALA A 69 -7.83 48.91 18.28
N ALA A 70 -8.24 48.63 19.52
CA ALA A 70 -7.89 47.41 20.26
C ALA A 70 -8.41 46.15 19.55
N PRO A 71 -7.60 45.08 19.41
CA PRO A 71 -8.08 43.78 18.99
C PRO A 71 -8.93 43.18 20.11
N THR A 72 -10.18 42.83 19.78
CA THR A 72 -11.08 42.08 20.64
C THR A 72 -10.44 40.75 21.05
N ALA A 73 -10.41 40.45 22.34
CA ALA A 73 -9.85 39.19 22.85
C ALA A 73 -10.62 37.98 22.31
N THR A 74 -9.93 37.12 21.56
CA THR A 74 -10.43 35.81 21.14
C THR A 74 -10.61 34.92 22.38
N PRO A 75 -11.77 34.25 22.57
CA PRO A 75 -11.95 33.35 23.71
C PRO A 75 -10.98 32.17 23.62
N ALA A 76 -10.27 31.89 24.72
CA ALA A 76 -9.36 30.74 24.81
C ALA A 76 -10.14 29.42 24.70
N PRO A 77 -9.66 28.43 23.92
CA PRO A 77 -10.35 27.15 23.74
C PRO A 77 -10.46 26.41 25.06
N THR A 78 -11.64 25.86 25.37
CA THR A 78 -11.82 24.98 26.52
C THR A 78 -11.44 23.55 26.10
N PRO A 79 -10.35 22.96 26.64
CA PRO A 79 -9.92 21.62 26.23
C PRO A 79 -10.90 20.55 26.71
N VAL A 80 -11.24 19.60 25.84
CA VAL A 80 -11.98 18.39 26.22
C VAL A 80 -10.98 17.27 26.50
N VAL A 81 -11.12 16.59 27.63
CA VAL A 81 -10.25 15.45 27.95
C VAL A 81 -10.93 14.16 27.52
N TYR A 82 -10.36 13.48 26.53
CA TYR A 82 -10.78 12.16 26.07
C TYR A 82 -10.08 11.06 26.86
N VAL A 83 -10.84 10.06 27.30
CA VAL A 83 -10.28 8.85 27.91
C VAL A 83 -10.25 7.76 26.84
N VAL A 84 -9.05 7.33 26.48
CA VAL A 84 -8.78 6.30 25.46
C VAL A 84 -9.50 5.00 25.83
N GLN A 85 -10.27 4.45 24.90
CA GLN A 85 -10.97 3.17 25.07
C GLN A 85 -10.13 2.02 24.49
N ASP A 86 -10.54 0.79 24.78
CA ASP A 86 -9.85 -0.39 24.26
C ASP A 86 -10.01 -0.49 22.74
N GLY A 87 -8.89 -0.58 22.01
CA GLY A 87 -8.86 -0.58 20.54
C GLY A 87 -8.81 0.80 19.86
N ASP A 88 -8.85 1.91 20.61
CA ASP A 88 -8.66 3.24 20.03
C ASP A 88 -7.20 3.45 19.57
N THR A 89 -7.01 3.95 18.35
CA THR A 89 -5.71 4.46 17.89
C THR A 89 -5.67 5.98 17.90
N PRO A 90 -4.49 6.62 17.93
CA PRO A 90 -4.38 8.07 17.75
C PRO A 90 -5.08 8.55 16.48
N TRP A 91 -5.08 7.72 15.43
CA TRP A 91 -5.83 7.96 14.20
C TRP A 91 -7.34 7.98 14.42
N ASP A 92 -7.90 6.98 15.09
CA ASP A 92 -9.35 6.89 15.34
C ASP A 92 -9.86 8.03 16.25
N ILE A 93 -9.04 8.44 17.22
CA ILE A 93 -9.36 9.55 18.13
C ILE A 93 -9.25 10.89 17.41
N ALA A 94 -8.18 11.10 16.64
CA ALA A 94 -8.02 12.32 15.83
C ALA A 94 -9.16 12.45 14.83
N LEU A 95 -9.56 11.33 14.21
CA LEU A 95 -10.70 11.22 13.32
C LEU A 95 -12.03 11.56 14.03
N LYS A 96 -12.25 11.03 15.24
CA LYS A 96 -13.44 11.30 16.06
C LYS A 96 -13.58 12.78 16.43
N TYR A 97 -12.46 13.45 16.71
CA TYR A 97 -12.42 14.86 17.13
C TYR A 97 -12.09 15.83 16.00
N ARG A 98 -12.04 15.34 14.75
CA ARG A 98 -11.86 16.15 13.53
C ARG A 98 -10.58 16.98 13.56
N MET A 99 -9.48 16.38 13.99
CA MET A 99 -8.14 16.96 13.96
C MET A 99 -7.15 15.99 13.32
N SER A 100 -5.95 16.47 12.98
CA SER A 100 -4.89 15.57 12.53
C SER A 100 -4.29 14.80 13.70
N VAL A 101 -3.69 13.64 13.43
CA VAL A 101 -2.93 12.91 14.45
C VAL A 101 -1.80 13.79 14.97
N ASP A 102 -1.16 14.57 14.10
CA ASP A 102 -0.06 15.47 14.49
C ASP A 102 -0.54 16.58 15.43
N ASP A 103 -1.71 17.18 15.19
CA ASP A 103 -2.30 18.20 16.08
C ASP A 103 -2.75 17.57 17.41
N LEU A 104 -3.32 16.37 17.37
CA LEU A 104 -3.68 15.60 18.56
C LEU A 104 -2.44 15.28 19.40
N MET A 105 -1.34 14.88 18.77
CA MET A 105 -0.09 14.53 19.45
C MET A 105 0.66 15.77 19.93
N ALA A 106 0.64 16.87 19.16
CA ALA A 106 1.20 18.16 19.56
C ALA A 106 0.49 18.74 20.79
N ALA A 107 -0.80 18.48 20.94
CA ALA A 107 -1.57 18.85 22.13
C ALA A 107 -1.33 17.94 23.35
N ASN A 108 -0.67 16.80 23.16
CA ASN A 108 -0.39 15.80 24.19
C ASN A 108 1.11 15.43 24.26
N PRO A 109 2.00 16.42 24.50
CA PRO A 109 3.43 16.17 24.57
C PRO A 109 3.75 15.19 25.70
N GLY A 110 4.41 14.08 25.36
CA GLY A 110 4.78 13.01 26.30
C GLY A 110 3.94 11.72 26.18
N VAL A 111 2.86 11.73 25.38
CA VAL A 111 2.15 10.50 25.02
C VAL A 111 2.86 9.83 23.85
N ASN A 112 3.15 8.53 23.97
CA ASN A 112 3.70 7.74 22.86
C ASN A 112 2.54 7.13 22.03
N PRO A 113 2.38 7.52 20.75
CA PRO A 113 1.27 7.08 19.90
C PRO A 113 1.30 5.58 19.58
N ALA A 114 2.48 4.93 19.65
CA ALA A 114 2.65 3.49 19.47
C ALA A 114 2.32 2.68 20.74
N LEU A 115 2.11 3.34 21.88
CA LEU A 115 1.84 2.72 23.19
C LEU A 115 0.59 3.31 23.85
N LEU A 116 -0.40 3.74 23.06
CA LEU A 116 -1.64 4.30 23.58
C LEU A 116 -2.42 3.20 24.32
N ARG A 117 -2.50 3.30 25.66
CA ARG A 117 -3.16 2.32 26.53
C ARG A 117 -4.59 2.75 26.84
N SER A 118 -5.51 1.78 26.91
CA SER A 118 -6.86 2.00 27.44
C SER A 118 -6.79 2.67 28.83
N GLY A 119 -7.59 3.72 29.02
CA GLY A 119 -7.58 4.57 30.22
C GLY A 119 -6.62 5.75 30.18
N ALA A 120 -5.76 5.88 29.16
CA ALA A 120 -4.95 7.08 28.96
C ALA A 120 -5.82 8.31 28.68
N ARG A 121 -5.36 9.50 29.10
CA ARG A 121 -6.11 10.75 28.94
C ARG A 121 -5.44 11.62 27.89
N LEU A 122 -6.17 11.97 26.84
CA LEU A 122 -5.74 12.91 25.81
C LEU A 122 -6.51 14.22 25.93
N VAL A 123 -5.76 15.32 25.90
CA VAL A 123 -6.25 16.67 25.78
C VAL A 123 -6.61 16.92 24.31
N ILE A 124 -7.86 17.18 24.04
CA ILE A 124 -8.37 17.54 22.71
C ILE A 124 -8.55 19.06 22.67
N PRO A 125 -7.68 19.81 21.96
CA PRO A 125 -7.83 21.25 21.82
C PRO A 125 -8.99 21.56 20.85
N ILE A 126 -10.18 21.81 21.37
CA ILE A 126 -11.32 22.21 20.53
C ILE A 126 -11.39 23.75 20.47
N ALA A 127 -11.14 24.33 19.29
CA ALA A 127 -11.36 25.75 19.07
C ALA A 127 -12.86 26.03 18.88
N GLY A 128 -13.49 26.57 19.93
CA GLY A 128 -14.79 27.26 19.86
C GLY A 128 -15.96 26.46 19.32
N ALA A 129 -16.58 25.61 20.15
CA ALA A 129 -17.96 25.16 19.96
C ALA A 129 -18.84 25.72 21.08
N ALA A 130 -19.96 26.34 20.70
CA ALA A 130 -21.03 26.79 21.58
C ALA A 130 -21.53 25.63 22.49
N PRO A 131 -22.09 25.92 23.68
CA PRO A 131 -22.24 24.92 24.72
C PRO A 131 -23.19 23.79 24.31
N ALA A 132 -22.83 22.59 24.77
CA ALA A 132 -23.49 21.33 24.48
C ALA A 132 -24.99 21.34 24.82
N VAL A 133 -25.82 21.00 23.84
CA VAL A 133 -27.18 20.54 24.09
C VAL A 133 -27.15 19.02 24.10
N GLN A 134 -27.27 18.44 25.29
CA GLN A 134 -27.78 17.10 25.47
C GLN A 134 -29.23 17.08 24.96
N VAL A 135 -29.64 16.02 24.26
CA VAL A 135 -30.91 15.28 24.42
C VAL A 135 -31.23 14.53 23.11
N SER A 136 -31.41 13.23 23.28
CA SER A 136 -32.15 12.27 22.47
C SER A 136 -33.28 12.86 21.60
N ARG A 137 -33.23 12.65 20.27
CA ARG A 137 -34.40 12.58 19.36
C ARG A 137 -34.00 12.12 17.94
N PRO A 138 -34.94 11.60 17.13
CA PRO A 138 -34.65 10.77 15.95
C PRO A 138 -34.09 11.60 14.79
N ILE A 139 -33.14 11.01 14.06
CA ILE A 139 -32.41 11.63 12.95
C ILE A 139 -33.38 12.02 11.83
N THR A 140 -33.65 13.31 11.67
CA THR A 140 -34.29 13.88 10.47
C THR A 140 -33.23 14.30 9.44
N LEU A 141 -33.60 14.14 8.17
CA LEU A 141 -32.81 14.18 6.94
C LEU A 141 -32.21 15.57 6.59
N ASP A 142 -31.47 16.22 7.50
CA ASP A 142 -30.88 17.55 7.24
C ASP A 142 -29.39 17.70 7.53
N ALA A 143 -28.69 16.60 7.85
CA ALA A 143 -27.24 16.61 8.00
C ALA A 143 -26.64 15.33 7.42
N MET A 144 -26.55 15.25 6.09
CA MET A 144 -25.76 14.22 5.42
C MET A 144 -24.65 14.90 4.63
N VAL A 145 -23.48 14.93 5.26
CA VAL A 145 -22.21 15.33 4.67
C VAL A 145 -21.72 14.18 3.80
N SER A 146 -21.53 14.42 2.50
CA SER A 146 -20.75 13.52 1.64
C SER A 146 -19.26 13.75 1.92
N ASN A 147 -18.53 12.72 2.32
CA ASN A 147 -17.10 12.80 2.60
C ASN A 147 -16.32 11.83 1.70
N LEU A 148 -16.14 12.20 0.43
CA LEU A 148 -14.81 12.04 -0.18
C LEU A 148 -14.61 13.17 -1.18
N VAL A 149 -13.37 13.62 -1.25
CA VAL A 149 -12.78 14.23 -2.43
C VAL A 149 -11.51 13.44 -2.59
N ASN A 150 -11.50 12.48 -3.53
CA ASN A 150 -10.30 11.72 -3.82
C ASN A 150 -9.41 12.50 -4.77
N VAL A 151 -8.52 13.36 -4.25
CA VAL A 151 -7.29 13.70 -4.98
C VAL A 151 -6.16 14.12 -4.04
N ASP A 152 -4.99 13.52 -4.22
CA ASP A 152 -3.72 14.13 -3.83
C ASP A 152 -3.38 15.18 -4.90
N GLY A 153 -3.66 16.46 -4.62
CA GLY A 153 -3.16 17.59 -5.40
C GLY A 153 -4.13 18.28 -6.39
N VAL A 154 -5.36 17.80 -6.59
CA VAL A 154 -6.39 18.55 -7.34
C VAL A 154 -7.63 18.71 -6.48
N ASN A 155 -7.89 19.92 -6.01
CA ASN A 155 -9.14 20.22 -5.33
C ASN A 155 -10.38 19.85 -6.21
N LEU A 156 -11.44 19.30 -5.59
CA LEU A 156 -12.71 18.98 -6.24
C LEU A 156 -13.24 20.20 -7.00
N ALA A 157 -13.45 20.04 -8.30
CA ALA A 157 -13.97 21.10 -9.15
C ALA A 157 -15.46 21.30 -8.89
N LEU A 158 -15.81 22.39 -8.20
CA LEU A 158 -17.17 22.90 -8.07
C LEU A 158 -17.49 23.74 -9.31
N ARG A 159 -18.52 23.39 -10.08
CA ARG A 159 -18.84 24.01 -11.37
C ARG A 159 -20.22 24.65 -11.40
N LYS A 160 -20.44 25.59 -12.33
CA LYS A 160 -21.75 26.27 -12.49
C LYS A 160 -22.87 25.35 -12.98
N GLY A 161 -22.52 24.29 -13.70
CA GLY A 161 -23.47 23.29 -14.21
C GLY A 161 -22.89 21.87 -14.17
N PRO A 162 -23.71 20.84 -14.43
CA PRO A 162 -23.24 19.47 -14.57
C PRO A 162 -22.42 19.34 -15.87
N GLY A 163 -21.17 18.89 -15.77
CA GLY A 163 -20.28 18.68 -16.93
C GLY A 163 -18.89 19.28 -16.76
N THR A 164 -17.89 18.67 -17.40
CA THR A 164 -16.49 19.15 -17.35
C THR A 164 -16.23 20.41 -18.19
N SER A 165 -17.12 20.71 -19.15
CA SER A 165 -17.12 21.93 -19.96
C SER A 165 -17.67 23.16 -19.24
N GLN A 166 -18.28 22.98 -18.07
CA GLN A 166 -18.91 24.06 -17.31
C GLN A 166 -17.88 24.87 -16.55
N ASP A 167 -18.12 26.17 -16.40
CA ASP A 167 -17.25 27.09 -15.67
C ASP A 167 -16.93 26.57 -14.27
N LEU A 168 -15.66 26.66 -13.90
CA LEU A 168 -15.19 26.40 -12.54
C LEU A 168 -15.60 27.55 -11.62
N ILE A 169 -16.36 27.24 -10.57
CA ILE A 169 -16.66 28.16 -9.47
C ILE A 169 -15.50 28.17 -8.49
N ALA A 170 -15.10 26.98 -8.04
CA ALA A 170 -14.07 26.82 -7.05
C ALA A 170 -13.43 25.44 -7.12
N ARG A 171 -12.26 25.38 -6.52
CA ARG A 171 -11.50 24.17 -6.30
C ARG A 171 -11.56 23.87 -4.82
N LEU A 172 -12.43 22.94 -4.42
CA LEU A 172 -12.67 22.55 -3.03
C LEU A 172 -11.60 21.56 -2.53
N PRO A 173 -10.87 21.86 -1.44
CA PRO A 173 -9.89 20.95 -0.86
C PRO A 173 -10.47 19.59 -0.47
N ALA A 174 -9.60 18.61 -0.28
CA ALA A 174 -9.97 17.34 0.33
C ALA A 174 -10.69 17.58 1.68
N PHE A 175 -11.67 16.73 2.00
CA PHE A 175 -12.49 16.82 3.22
C PHE A 175 -13.34 18.09 3.38
N THR A 176 -13.56 18.85 2.30
CA THR A 176 -14.53 19.96 2.32
C THR A 176 -15.94 19.42 2.61
N PRO A 177 -16.61 19.84 3.69
CA PRO A 177 -17.95 19.38 3.99
C PRO A 177 -18.94 19.89 2.94
N LEU A 178 -19.74 18.97 2.38
CA LEU A 178 -20.72 19.27 1.35
C LEU A 178 -22.12 18.82 1.78
N LYS A 179 -23.09 19.74 1.69
CA LYS A 179 -24.52 19.42 1.72
C LYS A 179 -24.97 19.09 0.31
N ILE A 180 -25.54 17.90 0.11
CA ILE A 180 -26.14 17.51 -1.17
C ILE A 180 -27.51 18.17 -1.29
N LEU A 181 -27.72 18.86 -2.41
CA LEU A 181 -28.94 19.60 -2.71
C LEU A 181 -29.81 18.89 -3.76
N GLY A 182 -29.21 18.03 -4.58
CA GLY A 182 -29.90 17.24 -5.60
C GLY A 182 -28.92 16.67 -6.63
N ARG A 183 -29.45 16.09 -7.70
CA ARG A 183 -28.65 15.33 -8.67
C ARG A 183 -29.07 15.55 -10.12
N THR A 184 -28.23 15.12 -11.06
CA THR A 184 -28.69 14.86 -12.44
C THR A 184 -29.56 13.61 -12.50
N GLU A 185 -30.41 13.48 -13.52
CA GLU A 185 -31.30 12.32 -13.72
C GLU A 185 -30.55 10.98 -13.74
N ASP A 186 -29.31 10.95 -14.20
CA ASP A 186 -28.43 9.77 -14.23
C ASP A 186 -27.54 9.60 -12.98
N SER A 187 -27.62 10.51 -12.00
CA SER A 187 -26.77 10.55 -10.79
C SER A 187 -25.27 10.69 -11.05
N ALA A 188 -24.85 11.07 -12.27
CA ALA A 188 -23.44 11.31 -12.58
C ALA A 188 -22.90 12.58 -11.90
N TRP A 189 -23.75 13.56 -11.65
CA TRP A 189 -23.39 14.80 -10.96
C TRP A 189 -24.31 15.07 -9.78
N LEU A 190 -23.72 15.60 -8.71
CA LEU A 190 -24.43 16.10 -7.54
C LEU A 190 -24.31 17.61 -7.47
N LYS A 191 -25.44 18.27 -7.18
CA LYS A 191 -25.45 19.67 -6.77
C LYS A 191 -25.20 19.72 -5.27
N VAL A 192 -24.23 20.53 -4.88
CA VAL A 192 -23.76 20.61 -3.50
C VAL A 192 -23.58 22.05 -3.06
N SER A 193 -23.65 22.28 -1.75
CA SER A 193 -23.20 23.53 -1.12
C SER A 193 -22.17 23.23 -0.03
N ASN A 194 -21.17 24.09 0.12
CA ASN A 194 -20.20 24.00 1.22
C ASN A 194 -20.60 24.93 2.39
N THR A 195 -19.86 24.84 3.50
CA THR A 195 -20.08 25.67 4.70
C THR A 195 -19.79 27.16 4.50
N GLN A 196 -19.13 27.53 3.41
CA GLN A 196 -18.86 28.92 3.02
C GLN A 196 -19.94 29.50 2.10
N GLY A 197 -21.02 28.73 1.83
CA GLY A 197 -22.12 29.15 0.95
C GLY A 197 -21.83 29.05 -0.54
N LEU A 198 -20.72 28.43 -0.94
CA LEU A 198 -20.44 28.15 -2.36
C LEU A 198 -21.31 26.97 -2.81
N GLU A 199 -22.13 27.20 -3.82
CA GLU A 199 -23.02 26.22 -4.42
C GLU A 199 -22.60 25.92 -5.86
N GLY A 200 -22.66 24.64 -6.24
CA GLY A 200 -22.33 24.22 -7.60
C GLY A 200 -22.44 22.71 -7.80
N TRP A 201 -21.96 22.26 -8.94
CA TRP A 201 -22.03 20.86 -9.36
C TRP A 201 -20.67 20.19 -9.25
N VAL A 202 -20.69 18.95 -8.76
CA VAL A 202 -19.51 18.11 -8.55
C VAL A 202 -19.77 16.71 -9.09
N PHE A 203 -18.72 16.04 -9.55
CA PHE A 203 -18.83 14.72 -10.16
C PHE A 203 -18.83 13.62 -9.10
N THR A 204 -19.80 12.70 -9.18
CA THR A 204 -20.07 11.73 -8.09
C THR A 204 -18.96 10.73 -7.84
N LEU A 205 -18.18 10.38 -8.88
CA LEU A 205 -17.04 9.46 -8.76
C LEU A 205 -15.96 9.93 -7.77
N TYR A 206 -15.91 11.23 -7.47
CA TYR A 206 -14.96 11.78 -6.52
C TYR A 206 -15.49 11.87 -5.09
N LEU A 207 -16.73 11.42 -4.84
CA LEU A 207 -17.39 11.47 -3.53
C LEU A 207 -17.58 10.06 -2.93
N ASP A 208 -17.26 9.88 -1.65
CA ASP A 208 -17.70 8.75 -0.84
C ASP A 208 -18.98 9.21 -0.18
N ILE A 209 -20.00 8.51 -0.59
CA ILE A 209 -21.35 8.70 -0.12
C ILE A 209 -21.53 7.72 1.03
N LEU A 210 -21.89 8.23 2.20
CA LEU A 210 -22.13 7.38 3.36
C LEU A 210 -23.13 6.27 3.01
N PRO A 211 -22.96 5.05 3.54
CA PRO A 211 -23.71 3.86 3.14
C PRO A 211 -25.23 3.94 3.39
N ASN A 212 -25.71 5.00 4.06
CA ASN A 212 -27.11 5.27 4.36
C ASN A 212 -27.76 6.33 3.46
N LEU A 213 -27.06 6.89 2.46
CA LEU A 213 -27.67 7.80 1.48
C LEU A 213 -28.18 7.04 0.25
N SER A 214 -29.50 7.12 0.00
CA SER A 214 -30.09 6.61 -1.24
C SER A 214 -30.11 7.70 -2.31
N MET A 215 -29.33 7.52 -3.37
CA MET A 215 -29.31 8.45 -4.52
C MET A 215 -30.70 8.61 -5.18
N ALA A 216 -31.55 7.58 -5.08
CA ALA A 216 -32.91 7.60 -5.60
C ALA A 216 -33.84 8.57 -4.84
N SER A 217 -33.48 8.94 -3.61
CA SER A 217 -34.25 9.87 -2.77
C SER A 217 -33.90 11.35 -2.98
N LEU A 218 -32.91 11.65 -3.83
CA LEU A 218 -32.49 13.01 -4.12
C LEU A 218 -33.28 13.61 -5.30
N ASP A 219 -33.64 14.88 -5.18
CA ASP A 219 -34.32 15.62 -6.24
C ASP A 219 -33.48 15.69 -7.51
N ILE A 220 -34.15 15.49 -8.66
CA ILE A 220 -33.54 15.66 -9.98
C ILE A 220 -33.59 17.15 -10.34
N LEU A 221 -32.43 17.81 -10.28
CA LEU A 221 -32.28 19.25 -10.53
C LEU A 221 -31.83 19.57 -11.96
N SER A 222 -31.39 18.56 -12.71
CA SER A 222 -31.12 18.67 -14.15
C SER A 222 -31.38 17.32 -14.84
N ARG A 223 -31.99 17.37 -16.03
CA ARG A 223 -32.21 16.22 -16.92
C ARG A 223 -31.12 16.09 -17.99
N ASP A 224 -30.12 16.97 -17.95
CA ASP A 224 -29.02 16.93 -18.91
C ASP A 224 -28.11 15.75 -18.56
N VAL A 225 -28.06 14.76 -19.45
CA VAL A 225 -27.15 13.63 -19.36
C VAL A 225 -25.78 14.10 -19.86
N VAL A 226 -25.02 14.79 -19.00
CA VAL A 226 -23.67 15.26 -19.30
C VAL A 226 -22.66 14.34 -18.65
N ARG A 227 -22.43 13.19 -19.28
CA ARG A 227 -21.26 12.38 -18.99
C ARG A 227 -20.02 13.16 -19.45
N PRO A 228 -18.90 13.19 -18.70
CA PRO A 228 -17.64 13.64 -19.26
C PRO A 228 -17.44 12.90 -20.59
N PRO A 229 -16.94 13.54 -21.66
CA PRO A 229 -16.51 12.79 -22.81
C PRO A 229 -15.43 11.83 -22.33
N ILE A 230 -15.80 10.56 -22.15
CA ILE A 230 -14.86 9.47 -22.29
C ILE A 230 -14.46 9.60 -23.75
N GLN A 231 -13.28 10.13 -24.01
CA GLN A 231 -12.71 10.08 -25.33
C GLN A 231 -12.36 8.61 -25.57
N LEU A 232 -13.39 7.84 -25.96
CA LEU A 232 -13.24 6.58 -26.64
C LEU A 232 -12.45 6.92 -27.89
N ALA A 233 -11.15 6.67 -27.86
CA ALA A 233 -10.39 6.54 -29.08
C ALA A 233 -10.86 5.25 -29.76
N VAL A 234 -12.04 5.30 -30.41
CA VAL A 234 -12.34 4.42 -31.51
C VAL A 234 -11.42 4.87 -32.63
N SER A 235 -10.31 4.19 -32.81
CA SER A 235 -9.49 4.32 -34.01
C SER A 235 -10.33 3.86 -35.20
N THR A 236 -10.95 4.82 -35.89
CA THR A 236 -11.42 4.60 -37.26
C THR A 236 -10.21 4.30 -38.14
N PRO A 237 -10.26 3.31 -39.05
CA PRO A 237 -9.16 3.06 -39.98
C PRO A 237 -9.04 4.29 -40.90
N SER A 238 -7.91 4.99 -40.80
CA SER A 238 -7.55 6.01 -41.78
C SER A 238 -7.32 5.35 -43.13
N THR A 239 -8.16 5.66 -44.10
CA THR A 239 -7.95 5.36 -45.52
C THR A 239 -6.76 6.18 -46.02
N ALA A 240 -5.55 5.67 -45.80
CA ALA A 240 -4.36 6.13 -46.49
C ALA A 240 -4.17 5.26 -47.74
N THR A 241 -4.50 5.83 -48.89
CA THR A 241 -4.01 5.38 -50.19
C THR A 241 -2.48 5.45 -50.18
N GLY A 242 -1.84 4.31 -49.98
CA GLY A 242 -0.40 4.14 -50.04
C GLY A 242 -0.10 2.66 -50.27
N SER A 243 0.22 2.33 -51.52
CA SER A 243 0.58 0.99 -51.98
C SER A 243 1.82 0.46 -51.27
N GLY A 244 1.68 -0.64 -50.55
CA GLY A 244 2.79 -1.40 -49.98
C GLY A 244 2.30 -2.29 -48.85
N THR A 245 1.81 -3.48 -49.17
CA THR A 245 1.32 -4.49 -48.22
C THR A 245 2.37 -4.79 -47.14
N PRO A 246 2.17 -4.43 -45.86
CA PRO A 246 2.89 -5.06 -44.76
C PRO A 246 2.11 -6.31 -44.37
N ALA A 247 2.81 -7.43 -44.23
CA ALA A 247 2.24 -8.67 -43.72
C ALA A 247 1.53 -8.42 -42.37
N PRO A 248 0.38 -9.07 -42.09
CA PRO A 248 -0.36 -8.84 -40.86
C PRO A 248 0.52 -9.16 -39.65
N THR A 249 0.75 -8.14 -38.81
CA THR A 249 1.41 -8.32 -37.51
C THR A 249 0.51 -9.23 -36.67
N ARG A 250 0.96 -10.47 -36.48
CA ARG A 250 0.32 -11.46 -35.62
C ARG A 250 0.18 -10.87 -34.21
N ILE A 251 -1.05 -10.60 -33.78
CA ILE A 251 -1.34 -10.37 -32.35
C ILE A 251 -0.95 -11.66 -31.63
N VAL A 252 0.18 -11.64 -30.94
CA VAL A 252 0.60 -12.74 -30.08
C VAL A 252 -0.41 -12.78 -28.94
N SER A 253 -1.23 -13.82 -28.88
CA SER A 253 -2.30 -14.04 -27.90
C SER A 253 -1.80 -14.33 -26.47
N GLY A 254 -0.57 -13.92 -26.14
CA GLY A 254 0.05 -14.12 -24.83
C GLY A 254 1.08 -13.05 -24.53
N GLY A 255 1.07 -12.57 -23.28
CA GLY A 255 2.12 -11.70 -22.76
C GLY A 255 3.49 -12.39 -22.66
N PRO A 256 4.52 -11.65 -22.23
CA PRO A 256 5.86 -12.19 -21.98
C PRO A 256 5.84 -13.52 -21.20
N ALA A 257 6.75 -14.43 -21.55
CA ALA A 257 6.88 -15.73 -20.87
C ALA A 257 7.47 -15.60 -19.45
N SER A 258 8.19 -14.51 -19.20
CA SER A 258 8.81 -14.19 -17.91
C SER A 258 9.06 -12.68 -17.78
N TYR A 259 9.35 -12.24 -16.56
CA TYR A 259 9.78 -10.88 -16.24
C TYR A 259 11.02 -10.95 -15.33
N PRO A 260 11.94 -9.98 -15.41
CA PRO A 260 13.16 -9.99 -14.58
C PRO A 260 12.89 -9.84 -13.08
N TYR A 261 11.72 -9.32 -12.70
CA TYR A 261 11.29 -9.12 -11.31
C TYR A 261 10.25 -10.15 -10.84
N ILE A 262 9.95 -11.19 -11.62
CA ILE A 262 9.06 -12.29 -11.22
C ILE A 262 9.82 -13.62 -11.31
N SER A 263 9.79 -14.40 -10.24
CA SER A 263 10.44 -15.71 -10.18
C SER A 263 9.60 -16.72 -9.38
N GLY A 264 10.05 -17.97 -9.28
CA GLY A 264 9.43 -18.99 -8.42
C GLY A 264 8.12 -19.61 -8.91
N ILE A 265 7.67 -19.28 -10.13
CA ILE A 265 6.52 -19.94 -10.76
C ILE A 265 6.98 -21.27 -11.38
N GLY A 266 6.42 -22.40 -10.91
CA GLY A 266 6.86 -23.70 -11.41
C GLY A 266 6.12 -24.91 -10.83
N ALA A 267 6.84 -26.03 -10.70
CA ALA A 267 6.28 -27.31 -10.26
C ALA A 267 5.65 -27.24 -8.87
N ARG A 268 6.25 -26.48 -7.95
CA ARG A 268 5.70 -26.26 -6.61
C ARG A 268 4.38 -25.48 -6.64
N SER A 269 4.28 -24.42 -7.45
CA SER A 269 3.01 -23.69 -7.65
C SER A 269 1.91 -24.61 -8.20
N ARG A 270 2.24 -25.48 -9.17
CA ARG A 270 1.31 -26.50 -9.70
C ARG A 270 0.87 -27.50 -8.64
N ALA A 271 1.77 -27.97 -7.79
CA ALA A 271 1.45 -28.89 -6.71
C ALA A 271 0.50 -28.25 -5.68
N ILE A 272 0.78 -27.00 -5.28
CA ILE A 272 -0.06 -26.23 -4.35
C ILE A 272 -1.45 -26.01 -4.96
N PHE A 273 -1.52 -25.56 -6.21
CA PHE A 273 -2.79 -25.35 -6.90
C PHE A 273 -3.62 -26.64 -6.99
N ALA A 274 -2.99 -27.75 -7.39
CA ALA A 274 -3.68 -29.05 -7.48
C ALA A 274 -4.20 -29.54 -6.12
N ALA A 275 -3.48 -29.24 -5.02
CA ALA A 275 -3.98 -29.50 -3.66
C ALA A 275 -5.17 -28.59 -3.33
N GLY A 276 -5.10 -27.30 -3.65
CA GLY A 276 -6.19 -26.33 -3.46
C GLY A 276 -7.46 -26.70 -4.21
N GLN A 277 -7.35 -27.23 -5.43
CA GLN A 277 -8.50 -27.71 -6.19
C GLN A 277 -9.24 -28.85 -5.46
N LYS A 278 -8.51 -29.74 -4.76
CA LYS A 278 -9.11 -30.79 -3.93
C LYS A 278 -9.78 -30.24 -2.66
N LEU A 279 -9.35 -29.07 -2.18
CA LEU A 279 -9.91 -28.36 -1.03
C LEU A 279 -11.07 -27.41 -1.39
N GLY A 280 -11.41 -27.34 -2.69
CA GLY A 280 -12.47 -26.48 -3.21
C GLY A 280 -12.08 -25.02 -3.39
N ASN A 281 -10.79 -24.72 -3.54
CA ASN A 281 -10.33 -23.36 -3.83
C ASN A 281 -10.75 -22.95 -5.24
N ARG A 282 -11.23 -21.71 -5.38
CA ARG A 282 -11.75 -21.13 -6.62
C ARG A 282 -10.57 -20.69 -7.52
N PRO A 283 -10.42 -21.26 -8.73
CA PRO A 283 -9.31 -20.93 -9.63
C PRO A 283 -9.17 -19.45 -9.98
N GLY A 284 -10.31 -18.73 -10.10
CA GLY A 284 -10.35 -17.30 -10.43
C GLY A 284 -10.41 -16.39 -9.21
N SER A 285 -10.01 -16.87 -8.02
CA SER A 285 -10.06 -16.08 -6.79
C SER A 285 -8.65 -15.75 -6.30
N VAL A 286 -8.40 -14.47 -6.03
CA VAL A 286 -7.15 -13.96 -5.45
C VAL A 286 -7.44 -13.29 -4.11
N ALA A 287 -6.67 -13.64 -3.08
CA ALA A 287 -6.70 -12.98 -1.78
C ALA A 287 -5.59 -11.92 -1.69
N LEU A 288 -5.85 -10.88 -0.91
CA LEU A 288 -4.87 -9.86 -0.54
C LEU A 288 -4.51 -10.01 0.93
N VAL A 289 -3.22 -10.00 1.24
CA VAL A 289 -2.70 -10.03 2.61
C VAL A 289 -1.67 -8.91 2.74
N GLY A 290 -1.88 -7.96 3.65
CA GLY A 290 -1.00 -6.79 3.71
C GLY A 290 -1.36 -5.68 4.69
N ASP A 291 -0.64 -4.57 4.52
CA ASP A 291 -0.80 -3.33 5.30
C ASP A 291 -1.50 -2.24 4.47
N SER A 292 -1.27 -0.95 4.76
CA SER A 292 -1.89 0.19 4.06
C SER A 292 -1.52 0.29 2.58
N ASN A 293 -0.39 -0.28 2.17
CA ASN A 293 -0.04 -0.40 0.75
C ASN A 293 -0.82 -1.52 0.04
N THR A 294 -1.60 -2.30 0.78
CA THR A 294 -2.49 -3.35 0.25
C THR A 294 -3.96 -2.96 0.45
N ASP A 295 -4.31 -2.46 1.64
CA ASP A 295 -5.62 -1.89 2.01
C ASP A 295 -5.81 -0.49 1.41
N ASN A 296 -5.87 -0.42 0.08
CA ASN A 296 -6.03 0.84 -0.63
C ASN A 296 -6.94 0.65 -1.85
N PRO A 297 -7.93 1.54 -2.07
CA PRO A 297 -8.78 1.47 -3.25
C PRO A 297 -8.04 1.53 -4.58
N ALA A 298 -6.83 2.09 -4.62
CA ALA A 298 -6.00 2.07 -5.82
C ALA A 298 -5.55 0.64 -6.19
N PHE A 299 -5.53 -0.32 -5.26
CA PHE A 299 -5.16 -1.70 -5.54
C PHE A 299 -6.37 -2.50 -6.01
N PHE A 300 -6.34 -2.93 -7.26
CA PHE A 300 -7.33 -3.78 -7.92
C PHE A 300 -8.75 -3.23 -8.12
N LYS A 301 -9.30 -2.39 -7.25
CA LYS A 301 -10.64 -1.82 -7.44
C LYS A 301 -10.84 -1.11 -8.80
N PRO A 302 -9.84 -0.42 -9.39
CA PRO A 302 -9.99 0.19 -10.71
C PRO A 302 -10.32 -0.82 -11.83
N PHE A 303 -9.83 -2.06 -11.73
CA PHE A 303 -10.15 -3.12 -12.69
C PHE A 303 -11.60 -3.60 -12.57
N ALA A 304 -12.15 -3.60 -11.36
CA ALA A 304 -13.56 -3.91 -11.16
C ALA A 304 -14.50 -2.78 -11.59
N TRP A 305 -14.09 -1.53 -11.39
CA TRP A 305 -14.87 -0.36 -11.80
C TRP A 305 -14.80 -0.09 -13.32
N GLY A 306 -13.90 -0.76 -14.04
CA GLY A 306 -13.65 -0.49 -15.46
C GLY A 306 -12.89 0.82 -15.69
N THR A 307 -12.21 1.35 -14.68
CA THR A 307 -11.48 2.63 -14.71
C THR A 307 -9.98 2.39 -14.84
N TYR A 308 -9.56 1.73 -15.93
CA TYR A 308 -8.16 1.41 -16.20
C TYR A 308 -7.83 1.58 -17.69
N ASP A 309 -6.55 1.81 -17.98
CA ASP A 309 -6.00 1.87 -19.34
C ASP A 309 -4.78 0.95 -19.40
N LEU A 310 -4.90 -0.14 -20.16
CA LEU A 310 -3.82 -1.12 -20.28
C LEU A 310 -2.69 -0.65 -21.20
N ALA A 311 -2.88 0.38 -22.04
CA ALA A 311 -1.90 0.82 -23.02
C ALA A 311 -1.24 -0.38 -23.77
N GLY A 312 0.10 -0.49 -23.72
CA GLY A 312 0.85 -1.59 -24.33
C GLY A 312 0.67 -2.97 -23.68
N PHE A 313 -0.15 -3.08 -22.64
CA PHE A 313 -0.35 -4.28 -21.83
C PHE A 313 -1.73 -4.92 -22.03
N ALA A 314 -2.36 -4.71 -23.20
CA ALA A 314 -3.68 -5.27 -23.53
C ALA A 314 -3.78 -6.81 -23.35
N TYR A 315 -2.66 -7.53 -23.40
CA TYR A 315 -2.60 -8.97 -23.12
C TYR A 315 -2.99 -9.34 -21.68
N LEU A 316 -3.07 -8.37 -20.76
CA LEU A 316 -3.50 -8.58 -19.37
C LEU A 316 -5.03 -8.62 -19.22
N GLN A 317 -5.79 -8.22 -20.25
CA GLN A 317 -7.27 -8.21 -20.17
C GLN A 317 -7.86 -9.57 -19.80
N PRO A 318 -7.45 -10.72 -20.39
CA PRO A 318 -7.96 -12.03 -19.99
C PRO A 318 -7.66 -12.37 -18.52
N THR A 319 -6.58 -11.84 -17.96
CA THR A 319 -6.23 -12.03 -16.54
C THR A 319 -7.14 -11.22 -15.64
N ILE A 320 -7.45 -9.98 -16.03
CA ILE A 320 -8.45 -9.16 -15.35
C ILE A 320 -9.80 -9.88 -15.35
N ASP A 321 -10.24 -10.36 -16.52
CA ASP A 321 -11.53 -11.04 -16.68
C ASP A 321 -11.62 -12.31 -15.82
N PHE A 322 -10.51 -13.04 -15.70
CA PHE A 322 -10.42 -14.28 -14.94
C PHE A 322 -10.49 -14.06 -13.43
N PHE A 323 -9.87 -12.99 -12.91
CA PHE A 323 -9.81 -12.69 -11.47
C PHE A 323 -10.82 -11.64 -10.98
N LYS A 324 -11.61 -11.05 -11.88
CA LYS A 324 -12.50 -9.89 -11.60
C LYS A 324 -13.39 -10.03 -10.36
N GLY A 325 -13.82 -11.26 -10.03
CA GLY A 325 -14.64 -11.53 -8.85
C GLY A 325 -13.98 -11.22 -7.51
N SER A 326 -12.66 -11.00 -7.51
CA SER A 326 -11.88 -10.69 -6.31
C SER A 326 -11.58 -9.20 -6.13
N PHE A 327 -11.70 -8.40 -7.20
CA PHE A 327 -11.14 -7.04 -7.22
C PHE A 327 -11.94 -6.00 -6.42
N LEU A 328 -13.18 -6.29 -6.03
CA LEU A 328 -13.97 -5.46 -5.11
C LEU A 328 -13.95 -5.97 -3.67
N HIS A 329 -13.33 -7.12 -3.42
CA HIS A 329 -13.35 -7.74 -2.10
C HIS A 329 -12.41 -7.01 -1.15
N ASP A 330 -12.96 -6.53 -0.03
CA ASP A 330 -12.19 -5.94 1.05
C ASP A 330 -11.68 -7.07 1.96
N SER A 331 -10.38 -7.34 1.91
CA SER A 331 -9.77 -8.43 2.67
C SER A 331 -9.65 -8.08 4.16
N PRO A 332 -10.16 -8.90 5.09
CA PRO A 332 -9.89 -8.71 6.51
C PRO A 332 -8.41 -8.90 6.87
N ALA A 333 -7.63 -9.55 6.00
CA ALA A 333 -6.19 -9.76 6.14
C ALA A 333 -5.32 -8.66 5.50
N ALA A 334 -5.94 -7.65 4.88
CA ALA A 334 -5.26 -6.46 4.39
C ALA A 334 -5.85 -5.22 5.05
N VAL A 335 -5.14 -4.64 6.01
CA VAL A 335 -5.65 -3.48 6.77
C VAL A 335 -4.53 -2.48 7.03
N GLY A 336 -4.82 -1.18 6.91
CA GLY A 336 -3.89 -0.11 7.29
C GLY A 336 -3.27 -0.32 8.68
N GLY A 337 -1.94 -0.24 8.78
CA GLY A 337 -1.20 -0.44 10.04
C GLY A 337 -1.09 -1.89 10.52
N PHE A 338 -1.41 -2.86 9.67
CA PHE A 338 -1.11 -4.27 9.92
C PHE A 338 0.39 -4.56 9.80
N ASN A 339 0.81 -5.56 10.57
CA ASN A 339 2.10 -6.21 10.47
C ASN A 339 1.86 -7.73 10.49
N THR A 340 2.91 -8.52 10.32
CA THR A 340 2.78 -9.98 10.28
C THR A 340 2.14 -10.57 11.54
N THR A 341 2.32 -9.97 12.71
CA THR A 341 1.64 -10.40 13.95
C THR A 341 0.14 -10.21 13.86
N LYS A 342 -0.33 -9.02 13.46
CA LYS A 342 -1.76 -8.69 13.42
C LYS A 342 -2.53 -9.57 12.43
N VAL A 343 -1.92 -9.93 11.31
CA VAL A 343 -2.55 -10.84 10.33
C VAL A 343 -2.78 -12.25 10.90
N LEU A 344 -1.93 -12.68 11.83
CA LEU A 344 -1.97 -14.01 12.45
C LEU A 344 -2.78 -14.06 13.75
N ASP A 345 -2.97 -12.93 14.41
CA ASP A 345 -3.58 -12.85 15.74
C ASP A 345 -5.11 -12.68 15.67
N PRO A 346 -5.90 -13.65 16.19
CA PRO A 346 -7.36 -13.55 16.26
C PRO A 346 -7.90 -12.32 16.99
N ALA A 347 -7.11 -11.66 17.84
CA ALA A 347 -7.51 -10.40 18.47
C ALA A 347 -7.73 -9.27 17.45
N ASN A 348 -7.20 -9.39 16.23
CA ASN A 348 -7.34 -8.42 15.15
C ASN A 348 -8.41 -8.83 14.12
N ALA A 349 -9.21 -9.86 14.42
CA ALA A 349 -10.30 -10.33 13.56
C ALA A 349 -11.30 -9.20 13.25
N ARG A 350 -11.72 -9.12 12.00
CA ARG A 350 -12.65 -8.09 11.49
C ARG A 350 -14.08 -8.64 11.43
N ALA A 351 -15.03 -7.78 11.10
CA ALA A 351 -16.41 -8.20 10.88
C ALA A 351 -16.47 -9.32 9.82
N GLY A 352 -17.24 -10.38 10.11
CA GLY A 352 -17.35 -11.56 9.24
C GLY A 352 -16.38 -12.71 9.54
N CYS A 353 -15.44 -12.51 10.47
CA CYS A 353 -14.57 -13.58 10.97
C CYS A 353 -15.24 -14.40 12.07
N LEU A 354 -14.91 -15.69 12.14
CA LEU A 354 -15.39 -16.58 13.18
C LEU A 354 -14.67 -16.30 14.52
N PRO A 355 -15.29 -16.63 15.68
CA PRO A 355 -14.62 -16.51 16.97
C PRO A 355 -13.30 -17.30 17.01
N GLY A 356 -12.20 -16.65 17.39
CA GLY A 356 -10.87 -17.25 17.45
C GLY A 356 -10.17 -17.42 16.09
N GLU A 357 -10.77 -16.93 14.99
CA GLU A 357 -10.19 -16.96 13.66
C GLU A 357 -9.25 -15.76 13.45
N SER A 358 -8.05 -16.00 12.93
CA SER A 358 -7.16 -14.89 12.54
C SER A 358 -7.67 -14.18 11.29
N PRO A 359 -7.30 -12.90 11.06
CA PRO A 359 -7.59 -12.21 9.81
C PRO A 359 -7.20 -13.01 8.55
N LEU A 360 -6.03 -13.65 8.58
CA LEU A 360 -5.55 -14.51 7.49
C LEU A 360 -6.51 -15.66 7.18
N ARG A 361 -6.89 -16.43 8.21
CA ARG A 361 -7.77 -17.59 8.04
C ARG A 361 -9.18 -17.17 7.65
N CYS A 362 -9.63 -16.03 8.17
CA CYS A 362 -10.91 -15.42 7.83
C CYS A 362 -10.98 -15.07 6.34
N GLU A 363 -9.95 -14.40 5.79
CA GLU A 363 -9.84 -14.13 4.35
C GLU A 363 -9.90 -15.43 3.55
N TYR A 364 -9.05 -16.40 3.89
CA TYR A 364 -8.96 -17.66 3.14
C TYR A 364 -10.21 -18.52 3.21
N ARG A 365 -10.93 -18.52 4.35
CA ARG A 365 -12.22 -19.20 4.47
C ARG A 365 -13.29 -18.54 3.63
N GLN A 366 -13.38 -17.21 3.66
CA GLN A 366 -14.41 -16.46 2.93
C GLN A 366 -14.19 -16.54 1.42
N THR A 367 -12.94 -16.42 0.96
CA THR A 367 -12.64 -16.29 -0.47
C THR A 367 -12.19 -17.59 -1.12
N LYS A 368 -11.75 -18.61 -0.35
CA LYS A 368 -11.24 -19.87 -0.91
C LYS A 368 -10.32 -19.64 -2.13
N PRO A 369 -9.27 -18.81 -2.01
CA PRO A 369 -8.53 -18.30 -3.16
C PRO A 369 -7.60 -19.37 -3.74
N SER A 370 -7.24 -19.27 -5.02
CA SER A 370 -6.14 -20.07 -5.59
C SER A 370 -4.78 -19.39 -5.41
N VAL A 371 -4.77 -18.06 -5.26
CA VAL A 371 -3.56 -17.24 -5.12
C VAL A 371 -3.75 -16.26 -3.97
N ALA A 372 -2.72 -16.04 -3.16
CA ALA A 372 -2.66 -14.95 -2.19
C ALA A 372 -1.49 -14.02 -2.52
N LEU A 373 -1.78 -12.74 -2.74
CA LEU A 373 -0.74 -11.70 -2.87
C LEU A 373 -0.39 -11.19 -1.48
N ILE A 374 0.86 -11.42 -1.06
CA ILE A 374 1.35 -11.11 0.28
C ILE A 374 2.33 -9.93 0.16
N LEU A 375 1.80 -8.73 0.37
CA LEU A 375 2.54 -7.48 0.44
C LEU A 375 2.43 -6.94 1.87
N ILE A 376 3.30 -7.43 2.75
CA ILE A 376 3.31 -7.09 4.17
C ILE A 376 4.72 -6.95 4.71
N GLY A 377 4.92 -5.97 5.58
CA GLY A 377 6.14 -5.84 6.37
C GLY A 377 6.54 -4.42 6.70
N THR A 378 5.88 -3.41 6.12
CA THR A 378 6.09 -2.01 6.49
C THR A 378 5.74 -1.80 7.97
N GLY A 379 4.64 -2.39 8.44
CA GLY A 379 4.25 -2.35 9.86
C GLY A 379 5.15 -3.15 10.81
N ASP A 380 6.10 -3.94 10.30
CA ASP A 380 7.07 -4.69 11.10
C ASP A 380 8.34 -3.87 11.42
N GLN A 381 8.37 -2.57 11.12
CA GLN A 381 9.52 -1.69 11.36
C GLN A 381 10.09 -1.73 12.79
N HIS A 382 9.25 -2.00 13.80
CA HIS A 382 9.67 -2.11 15.21
C HIS A 382 9.73 -3.56 15.73
N THR A 383 9.32 -4.53 14.91
CA THR A 383 9.21 -5.95 15.29
C THR A 383 9.98 -6.87 14.33
N TRP A 384 10.87 -6.30 13.53
CA TRP A 384 11.55 -6.94 12.40
C TRP A 384 12.31 -8.22 12.77
N GLN A 385 12.81 -8.34 14.00
CA GLN A 385 13.52 -9.54 14.48
C GLN A 385 12.66 -10.80 14.41
N GLY A 386 11.34 -10.65 14.61
CA GLY A 386 10.39 -11.76 14.54
C GLY A 386 9.73 -11.93 13.17
N TYR A 387 10.07 -11.09 12.19
CA TYR A 387 9.40 -11.07 10.88
C TYR A 387 9.51 -12.41 10.15
N GLU A 388 10.70 -13.01 10.11
CA GLU A 388 10.91 -14.30 9.44
C GLU A 388 10.02 -15.41 10.00
N GLY A 389 9.96 -15.56 11.33
CA GLY A 389 9.15 -16.60 11.98
C GLY A 389 7.66 -16.45 11.65
N ARG A 390 7.16 -15.21 11.65
CA ARG A 390 5.75 -14.93 11.34
C ARG A 390 5.46 -15.06 9.85
N LEU A 391 6.35 -14.62 8.97
CA LEU A 391 6.19 -14.83 7.53
C LEU A 391 6.18 -16.32 7.17
N ARG A 392 7.02 -17.14 7.81
CA ARG A 392 6.97 -18.61 7.68
C ARG A 392 5.62 -19.17 8.11
N GLN A 393 5.04 -18.67 9.21
CA GLN A 393 3.70 -19.09 9.64
C GLN A 393 2.64 -18.73 8.59
N ILE A 394 2.66 -17.50 8.06
CA ILE A 394 1.76 -17.08 6.98
C ILE A 394 1.91 -18.00 5.76
N LEU A 395 3.15 -18.30 5.34
CA LEU A 395 3.42 -19.18 4.20
C LEU A 395 2.93 -20.61 4.42
N ASN A 396 3.21 -21.19 5.59
CA ASN A 396 2.76 -22.54 5.94
C ASN A 396 1.23 -22.61 5.91
N GLU A 397 0.53 -21.70 6.59
CA GLU A 397 -0.93 -21.68 6.61
C GLU A 397 -1.54 -21.49 5.21
N THR A 398 -0.93 -20.63 4.38
CA THR A 398 -1.37 -20.39 3.00
C THR A 398 -1.21 -21.66 2.14
N ILE A 399 -0.06 -22.32 2.23
CA ILE A 399 0.26 -23.53 1.45
C ILE A 399 -0.57 -24.73 1.91
N ASP A 400 -0.75 -24.91 3.22
CA ASP A 400 -1.53 -26.01 3.80
C ASP A 400 -3.00 -25.95 3.38
N LEU A 401 -3.51 -24.73 3.13
CA LEU A 401 -4.84 -24.49 2.57
C LEU A 401 -4.88 -24.58 1.03
N GLY A 402 -3.78 -24.98 0.37
CA GLY A 402 -3.70 -25.15 -1.07
C GLY A 402 -3.76 -23.84 -1.86
N ILE A 403 -3.33 -22.75 -1.26
CA ILE A 403 -3.32 -21.41 -1.87
C ILE A 403 -1.87 -21.11 -2.28
N ILE A 404 -1.65 -20.64 -3.50
CA ILE A 404 -0.30 -20.25 -3.96
C ILE A 404 0.07 -18.90 -3.32
N PRO A 405 1.05 -18.82 -2.40
CA PRO A 405 1.51 -17.53 -1.91
C PRO A 405 2.39 -16.87 -2.97
N VAL A 406 2.11 -15.60 -3.28
CA VAL A 406 2.99 -14.72 -4.03
C VAL A 406 3.58 -13.74 -3.04
N LEU A 407 4.86 -13.88 -2.75
CA LEU A 407 5.58 -12.95 -1.88
C LEU A 407 5.93 -11.68 -2.68
N ILE A 408 5.65 -10.50 -2.11
CA ILE A 408 5.89 -9.22 -2.76
C ILE A 408 6.83 -8.38 -1.87
N THR A 409 7.96 -7.93 -2.43
CA THR A 409 8.88 -7.04 -1.71
C THR A 409 8.29 -5.64 -1.52
N LYS A 410 8.59 -4.99 -0.40
CA LYS A 410 8.11 -3.64 -0.06
C LYS A 410 9.05 -2.55 -0.55
N ALA A 411 8.51 -1.35 -0.80
CA ALA A 411 9.27 -0.21 -1.31
C ALA A 411 10.19 0.47 -0.30
N ASP A 412 9.94 0.31 1.01
CA ASP A 412 10.66 1.00 2.06
C ASP A 412 11.73 0.12 2.73
N ASP A 413 12.52 0.74 3.62
CA ASP A 413 13.45 0.09 4.55
C ASP A 413 13.22 0.65 5.98
N LEU A 414 11.95 0.87 6.38
CA LEU A 414 11.64 1.56 7.64
C LEU A 414 12.22 0.87 8.88
N GLU A 415 12.46 -0.44 8.83
CA GLU A 415 13.13 -1.19 9.90
C GLU A 415 14.55 -0.71 10.21
N THR A 416 15.14 0.13 9.35
CA THR A 416 16.49 0.67 9.52
C THR A 416 16.53 2.13 9.98
N LYS A 417 15.38 2.79 10.14
CA LYS A 417 15.31 4.25 10.39
C LYS A 417 16.12 4.70 11.63
N ASP A 418 16.27 3.81 12.60
CA ASP A 418 17.03 4.05 13.84
C ASP A 418 18.30 3.16 13.94
N ASN A 419 18.87 2.73 12.80
CA ASN A 419 19.95 1.74 12.71
C ASN A 419 19.66 0.42 13.46
N THR A 420 18.38 0.10 13.65
CA THR A 420 17.94 -1.07 14.40
C THR A 420 18.11 -2.35 13.60
N ALA A 421 17.86 -2.33 12.28
CA ALA A 421 18.07 -3.46 11.39
C ALA A 421 19.07 -3.13 10.26
N PRO A 422 19.73 -4.13 9.67
CA PRO A 422 20.50 -3.96 8.43
C PRO A 422 19.63 -3.47 7.27
N LEU A 423 20.22 -2.70 6.34
CA LEU A 423 19.55 -2.26 5.11
C LEU A 423 19.03 -3.45 4.30
N GLY A 424 17.75 -3.40 3.92
CA GLY A 424 17.09 -4.45 3.15
C GLY A 424 16.78 -5.72 3.94
N TYR A 425 16.81 -5.71 5.28
CA TYR A 425 16.61 -6.91 6.09
C TYR A 425 15.28 -7.62 5.79
N ILE A 426 14.15 -6.91 5.82
CA ILE A 426 12.83 -7.51 5.58
C ILE A 426 12.72 -8.00 4.14
N ASN A 427 13.12 -7.18 3.16
CA ASN A 427 13.09 -7.56 1.75
C ASN A 427 13.99 -8.77 1.45
N GLY A 428 15.15 -8.87 2.10
CA GLY A 428 16.03 -10.02 2.03
C GLY A 428 15.38 -11.30 2.55
N ILE A 429 14.61 -11.22 3.64
CA ILE A 429 13.82 -12.35 4.14
C ILE A 429 12.75 -12.75 3.13
N ILE A 430 11.97 -11.80 2.59
CA ILE A 430 10.92 -12.06 1.61
C ILE A 430 11.49 -12.83 0.40
N ILE A 431 12.59 -12.33 -0.18
CA ILE A 431 13.25 -12.95 -1.35
C ILE A 431 13.77 -14.35 -1.00
N ARG A 432 14.45 -14.49 0.15
CA ARG A 432 15.02 -15.78 0.58
C ARG A 432 13.92 -16.82 0.83
N LEU A 433 12.84 -16.45 1.53
CA LEU A 433 11.75 -17.38 1.83
C LEU A 433 10.98 -17.77 0.56
N ALA A 434 10.82 -16.88 -0.42
CA ALA A 434 10.24 -17.27 -1.72
C ALA A 434 11.06 -18.40 -2.37
N GLY A 435 12.39 -18.27 -2.37
CA GLY A 435 13.31 -19.30 -2.86
C GLY A 435 13.25 -20.59 -2.04
N GLU A 436 13.28 -20.49 -0.71
CA GLU A 436 13.25 -21.63 0.21
C GLU A 436 11.97 -22.46 0.09
N TYR A 437 10.82 -21.78 0.01
CA TYR A 437 9.52 -22.44 -0.15
C TYR A 437 9.22 -22.86 -1.59
N GLY A 438 10.04 -22.44 -2.56
CA GLY A 438 9.81 -22.64 -3.98
C GLY A 438 8.50 -21.97 -4.45
N THR A 439 8.20 -20.78 -3.95
CA THR A 439 6.96 -20.05 -4.23
C THR A 439 7.20 -18.80 -5.06
N PRO A 440 6.18 -18.30 -5.78
CA PRO A 440 6.32 -17.09 -6.58
C PRO A 440 6.80 -15.88 -5.79
N LEU A 441 7.73 -15.13 -6.37
CA LEU A 441 8.19 -13.82 -5.90
C LEU A 441 7.85 -12.77 -6.95
N LEU A 442 7.24 -11.67 -6.50
CA LEU A 442 7.24 -10.40 -7.21
C LEU A 442 8.20 -9.45 -6.49
N ASN A 443 9.37 -9.20 -7.09
CA ASN A 443 10.34 -8.25 -6.56
C ASN A 443 9.96 -6.81 -6.94
N LEU A 444 8.85 -6.32 -6.38
CA LEU A 444 8.32 -4.98 -6.61
C LEU A 444 9.34 -3.89 -6.22
N ARG A 445 10.15 -4.11 -5.17
CA ARG A 445 11.23 -3.20 -4.78
C ARG A 445 12.18 -2.89 -5.94
N ALA A 446 12.62 -3.91 -6.68
CA ALA A 446 13.51 -3.73 -7.83
C ALA A 446 12.86 -2.92 -8.98
N VAL A 447 11.52 -2.92 -9.07
CA VAL A 447 10.79 -2.11 -10.03
C VAL A 447 10.73 -0.66 -9.57
N VAL A 448 10.27 -0.43 -8.34
CA VAL A 448 10.01 0.92 -7.85
C VAL A 448 11.27 1.70 -7.46
N ASP A 449 12.39 1.02 -7.18
CA ASP A 449 13.70 1.67 -6.94
C ASP A 449 14.19 2.51 -8.13
N THR A 450 13.68 2.24 -9.33
CA THR A 450 14.00 3.03 -10.53
C THR A 450 13.21 4.34 -10.64
N LEU A 451 12.21 4.53 -9.78
CA LEU A 451 11.30 5.68 -9.82
C LEU A 451 11.78 6.82 -8.92
N PRO A 452 11.34 8.06 -9.19
CA PRO A 452 11.51 9.16 -8.24
C PRO A 452 10.97 8.79 -6.85
N ASN A 453 11.77 9.06 -5.81
CA ASN A 453 11.47 8.72 -4.42
C ASN A 453 11.05 7.25 -4.22
N LYS A 454 11.61 6.33 -5.03
CA LYS A 454 11.28 4.90 -5.02
C LYS A 454 9.79 4.60 -5.23
N GLY A 455 9.07 5.52 -5.89
CA GLY A 455 7.63 5.43 -6.09
C GLY A 455 6.81 5.68 -4.83
N CYS A 456 7.37 6.32 -3.79
CA CYS A 456 6.68 6.65 -2.55
C CYS A 456 6.33 8.14 -2.45
N ILE A 457 5.41 8.49 -1.54
CA ILE A 457 5.20 9.87 -1.09
C ILE A 457 6.24 10.27 -0.03
N ALA A 458 6.13 11.49 0.52
CA ALA A 458 7.12 12.08 1.41
C ALA A 458 7.36 11.29 2.72
N ASP A 459 6.42 10.44 3.14
CA ASP A 459 6.60 9.57 4.30
C ASP A 459 7.59 8.41 4.07
N GLY A 460 7.98 8.18 2.81
CA GLY A 460 9.00 7.21 2.43
C GLY A 460 8.51 5.77 2.31
N PHE A 461 7.21 5.48 2.46
CA PHE A 461 6.71 4.11 2.38
C PHE A 461 5.34 3.93 1.73
N HIS A 462 4.44 4.91 1.78
CA HIS A 462 3.21 4.79 1.00
C HIS A 462 3.52 5.08 -0.46
N TYR A 463 3.12 4.18 -1.35
CA TYR A 463 3.30 4.40 -2.77
C TYR A 463 2.57 5.67 -3.24
N ASN A 464 3.20 6.42 -4.11
CA ASN A 464 2.60 7.59 -4.74
C ASN A 464 1.63 7.19 -5.86
N LYS A 465 0.81 8.15 -6.27
CA LYS A 465 -0.17 8.01 -7.35
C LYS A 465 -0.19 9.24 -8.27
N PRO A 466 -0.66 9.08 -9.51
CA PRO A 466 -0.93 10.18 -10.41
C PRO A 466 -1.90 11.19 -9.78
N ALA A 467 -1.69 12.48 -10.05
CA ALA A 467 -2.53 13.55 -9.51
C ALA A 467 -3.98 13.51 -10.00
N ASP A 468 -4.30 12.77 -11.05
CA ASP A 468 -5.67 12.55 -11.51
C ASP A 468 -6.30 11.24 -10.97
N GLY A 469 -5.56 10.52 -10.12
CA GLY A 469 -6.00 9.29 -9.47
C GLY A 469 -5.97 8.03 -10.34
N GLN A 470 -5.47 8.09 -11.59
CA GLN A 470 -5.47 6.92 -12.49
C GLN A 470 -4.38 5.89 -12.14
N ALA A 471 -4.53 5.23 -11.00
CA ALA A 471 -3.60 4.20 -10.50
C ALA A 471 -3.56 2.90 -11.34
N ALA A 472 -4.44 2.76 -12.34
CA ALA A 472 -4.49 1.63 -13.26
C ALA A 472 -4.33 2.05 -14.73
N ASN A 473 -3.69 3.19 -14.98
CA ASN A 473 -3.21 3.57 -16.31
C ASN A 473 -1.77 3.10 -16.48
N PHE A 474 -1.50 2.31 -17.53
CA PHE A 474 -0.20 1.69 -17.78
C PHE A 474 0.54 2.30 -18.97
N SER A 475 0.15 3.50 -19.41
CA SER A 475 0.97 4.28 -20.34
C SER A 475 2.26 4.73 -19.67
N ALA A 476 3.29 5.02 -20.48
CA ALA A 476 4.63 5.37 -19.98
C ALA A 476 4.62 6.57 -19.01
N ALA A 477 3.71 7.53 -19.19
CA ALA A 477 3.58 8.69 -18.30
C ALA A 477 3.11 8.31 -16.89
N TYR A 478 2.32 7.25 -16.75
CA TYR A 478 1.71 6.81 -15.50
C TYR A 478 2.52 5.71 -14.79
N LEU A 479 3.40 5.01 -15.51
CA LEU A 479 4.33 4.04 -14.92
C LEU A 479 5.48 4.68 -14.12
N GLN A 480 5.46 6.00 -13.94
CA GLN A 480 6.36 6.72 -13.04
C GLN A 480 5.89 6.68 -11.57
N TYR A 481 4.72 6.11 -11.30
CA TYR A 481 4.10 6.08 -9.98
C TYR A 481 4.06 4.67 -9.37
N GLY A 482 4.22 4.60 -8.05
CA GLY A 482 4.30 3.37 -7.27
C GLY A 482 3.03 2.54 -7.35
N TYR A 483 1.84 3.13 -7.20
CA TYR A 483 0.59 2.36 -7.33
C TYR A 483 0.40 1.77 -8.72
N ASN A 484 0.76 2.50 -9.78
CA ASN A 484 0.67 2.00 -11.16
C ASN A 484 1.61 0.82 -11.37
N GLN A 485 2.84 0.91 -10.88
CA GLN A 485 3.82 -0.17 -10.97
C GLN A 485 3.43 -1.38 -10.12
N ARG A 486 2.93 -1.18 -8.89
CA ARG A 486 2.36 -2.25 -8.06
C ARG A 486 1.22 -2.97 -8.79
N ASN A 487 0.27 -2.21 -9.34
CA ASN A 487 -0.90 -2.77 -10.01
C ASN A 487 -0.54 -3.52 -11.29
N LEU A 488 0.32 -2.95 -12.14
CA LEU A 488 0.79 -3.59 -13.37
C LEU A 488 1.50 -4.91 -13.07
N THR A 489 2.47 -4.87 -12.16
CA THR A 489 3.31 -6.02 -11.86
C THR A 489 2.56 -7.12 -11.10
N ALA A 490 1.58 -6.75 -10.27
CA ALA A 490 0.63 -7.69 -9.67
C ALA A 490 -0.22 -8.40 -10.74
N LEU A 491 -0.70 -7.69 -11.77
CA LEU A 491 -1.41 -8.34 -12.89
C LEU A 491 -0.49 -9.23 -13.73
N GLN A 492 0.78 -8.88 -13.89
CA GLN A 492 1.75 -9.69 -14.64
C GLN A 492 2.07 -11.01 -13.93
N VAL A 493 2.23 -11.02 -12.59
CA VAL A 493 2.43 -12.28 -11.85
C VAL A 493 1.16 -13.14 -11.87
N LEU A 494 -0.03 -12.52 -11.77
CA LEU A 494 -1.30 -13.23 -11.93
C LEU A 494 -1.48 -13.81 -13.34
N ASP A 495 -1.05 -13.11 -14.38
CA ASP A 495 -1.10 -13.59 -15.76
C ASP A 495 -0.17 -14.80 -15.98
N LEU A 496 1.06 -14.76 -15.44
CA LEU A 496 1.97 -15.89 -15.50
C LEU A 496 1.39 -17.11 -14.75
N LEU A 497 0.84 -16.91 -13.55
CA LEU A 497 0.18 -18.00 -12.80
C LEU A 497 -1.03 -18.55 -13.55
N ARG A 498 -1.87 -17.68 -14.11
CA ARG A 498 -3.02 -18.08 -14.93
C ARG A 498 -2.59 -18.98 -16.08
N ARG A 499 -1.60 -18.54 -16.87
CA ARG A 499 -1.15 -19.22 -18.09
C ARG A 499 -0.19 -20.41 -17.87
N GLN A 500 0.42 -20.56 -16.69
CA GLN A 500 1.43 -21.61 -16.47
C GLN A 500 1.04 -22.62 -15.40
N VAL A 501 0.01 -22.32 -14.60
CA VAL A 501 -0.34 -23.09 -13.41
C VAL A 501 -1.84 -23.37 -13.34
N ILE A 502 -2.69 -22.35 -13.47
CA ILE A 502 -4.12 -22.44 -13.13
C ILE A 502 -4.96 -22.92 -14.33
N ALA A 503 -4.77 -22.30 -15.49
CA ALA A 503 -5.45 -22.62 -16.74
C ALA A 503 -4.41 -22.54 -17.89
N PRO A 504 -3.43 -23.47 -17.90
CA PRO A 504 -2.29 -23.43 -18.80
C PRO A 504 -2.61 -23.74 -20.26
#